data_AF-A0A0F9L981-F1
#
_entry.id   AF-A0A0F9L981-F1
#
_cell.length_a   1.000
_cell.length_b   1.000
_cell.length_c   1.000
_cell.angle_alpha   90.00
_cell.angle_beta   90.00
_cell.angle_gamma   90.00
#
_symmetry.space_group_name_H-M   'P 1'
#
loop_
_entity.id
_entity.type
_entity.pdbx_description
1 polymer ?
#
loop_
_entity_poly.entity_id
_entity_poly.type
_entity_poly.pdbx_seq_one_letter_code
_entity_poly.pdbx_strand_id
1 'polypeptide(L)' 'MINRNTLHKDNLTAFKAWLDKKGIPHRSGKGPWQKLQVLHKKYGWQCIFIRKDMPEYFSVQEKLMGIVEEFLKEKRS' A
#
# COMPACT_ATOMS: atom_id res chain seq x y z
N MET A 1 -12.05 -15.51 -8.98
CA MET A 1 -10.77 -14.93 -8.53
C MET A 1 -10.87 -13.42 -8.69
N ILE A 2 -11.10 -12.68 -7.60
CA ILE A 2 -11.23 -11.21 -7.68
C ILE A 2 -9.85 -10.62 -7.40
N ASN A 3 -9.36 -9.77 -8.30
CA ASN A 3 -8.07 -9.10 -8.21
C ASN A 3 -8.08 -8.17 -6.98
N ARG A 4 -7.44 -8.59 -5.88
CA ARG A 4 -7.47 -7.98 -4.52
C ARG A 4 -6.42 -6.87 -4.33
N ASN A 5 -5.92 -6.27 -5.41
CA ASN A 5 -4.65 -5.54 -5.39
C ASN A 5 -4.80 -4.08 -5.78
N THR A 6 -5.71 -3.37 -5.15
CA THR A 6 -6.01 -2.02 -5.61
C THR A 6 -6.33 -1.09 -4.48
N LEU A 7 -5.27 -0.67 -3.78
CA LEU A 7 -5.31 0.50 -2.93
C LEU A 7 -5.71 1.69 -3.82
N HIS A 8 -6.95 2.15 -3.70
CA HIS A 8 -7.42 3.31 -4.46
C HIS A 8 -6.59 4.55 -4.11
N LYS A 9 -6.42 5.47 -5.06
CA LYS A 9 -5.60 6.68 -4.88
C LYS A 9 -5.98 7.48 -3.63
N ASP A 10 -7.28 7.54 -3.36
CA ASP A 10 -7.87 8.25 -2.23
C ASP A 10 -7.55 7.58 -0.88
N ASN A 11 -7.42 6.25 -0.90
CA ASN A 11 -7.09 5.47 0.28
C ASN A 11 -5.61 5.55 0.67
N LEU A 12 -4.73 6.10 -0.16
CA LEU A 12 -3.30 6.19 0.16
C LEU A 12 -3.03 7.11 1.34
N THR A 13 -3.77 8.21 1.47
CA THR A 13 -3.64 9.12 2.61
C THR A 13 -4.10 8.43 3.90
N ALA A 14 -5.26 7.77 3.86
CA ALA A 14 -5.77 6.98 4.98
C ALA A 14 -4.83 5.82 5.34
N PHE A 15 -4.24 5.16 4.34
CA PHE A 15 -3.30 4.07 4.53
C PHE A 15 -2.01 4.55 5.21
N LYS A 16 -1.46 5.70 4.81
CA LYS A 16 -0.31 6.31 5.50
C LYS A 16 -0.62 6.61 6.97
N ALA A 17 -1.77 7.23 7.24
CA ALA A 17 -2.19 7.51 8.62
C ALA A 17 -2.38 6.21 9.44
N TRP A 18 -2.90 5.16 8.81
CA TRP A 18 -3.01 3.85 9.45
C TRP A 18 -1.64 3.21 9.73
N LEU A 19 -0.69 3.31 8.79
CA LEU A 19 0.69 2.84 8.99
C LEU A 19 1.36 3.56 10.15
N ASP A 20 1.22 4.89 10.22
CA ASP A 20 1.72 5.71 11.32
C ASP A 20 1.13 5.28 12.66
N LYS A 21 -0.20 5.11 12.74
CA LYS A 21 -0.90 4.60 13.93
C LYS A 21 -0.43 3.20 14.37
N LYS A 22 -0.08 2.33 13.42
CA LYS A 22 0.45 0.99 13.68
C LYS A 22 1.96 0.97 13.97
N GLY A 23 2.64 2.12 13.87
CA GLY A 23 4.08 2.24 14.01
C GLY A 23 4.86 1.51 12.92
N ILE A 24 4.27 1.36 11.72
CA ILE A 24 4.91 0.71 10.57
C ILE A 24 5.69 1.76 9.78
N PRO A 25 7.03 1.65 9.68
CA PRO A 25 7.83 2.64 8.97
C PRO A 25 7.45 2.69 7.49
N HIS A 26 7.19 3.89 6.98
CA HIS A 26 6.93 4.13 5.57
C HIS A 26 7.70 5.34 5.07
N ARG A 27 8.07 5.34 3.79
CA ARG A 27 8.81 6.44 3.15
C ARG A 27 8.37 6.65 1.71
N SER A 28 8.65 7.82 1.16
CA SER A 28 8.35 8.14 -0.24
C SER A 28 9.03 7.14 -1.19
N GLY A 29 8.34 6.80 -2.28
CA GLY A 29 8.92 5.98 -3.33
C GLY A 29 10.11 6.66 -4.01
N LYS A 30 11.06 5.88 -4.51
CA LYS A 30 12.31 6.39 -5.11
C LYS A 30 12.22 6.66 -6.62
N GLY A 31 11.08 6.39 -7.26
CA GLY A 31 10.96 6.46 -8.71
C GLY A 31 9.63 7.05 -9.16
N PRO A 32 9.51 7.43 -10.45
CA PRO A 32 8.31 8.09 -10.99
C PRO A 32 7.04 7.24 -10.83
N TRP A 33 7.20 5.92 -10.82
CA TRP A 33 6.11 4.96 -10.65
C TRP A 33 5.99 4.44 -9.22
N GLN A 34 6.95 4.72 -8.34
CA GLN A 34 6.90 4.28 -6.94
C GLN A 34 6.31 5.40 -6.10
N LYS A 35 5.14 5.18 -5.50
CA LYS A 35 4.51 6.21 -4.64
C LYS A 35 4.90 6.08 -3.18
N LEU A 36 5.00 4.85 -2.68
CA LEU A 36 5.25 4.59 -1.26
C LEU A 36 6.11 3.35 -1.09
N GLN A 37 7.01 3.36 -0.12
CA GLN A 37 7.66 2.16 0.40
C GLN A 37 7.23 1.94 1.84
N VAL A 38 6.91 0.71 2.19
CA VAL A 38 6.46 0.29 3.51
C VAL A 38 7.41 -0.80 4.01
N LEU A 39 7.88 -0.68 5.26
CA LEU A 39 8.76 -1.66 5.85
C LEU A 39 7.94 -2.87 6.33
N HIS A 40 8.11 -4.00 5.66
CA HIS A 40 7.56 -5.27 6.09
C HIS A 40 8.53 -5.98 7.05
N LYS A 41 8.03 -6.45 8.20
CA LYS A 41 8.83 -7.08 9.26
C LYS A 41 9.70 -8.25 8.75
N LYS A 42 9.17 -9.07 7.83
CA LYS A 42 9.83 -10.26 7.28
C LYS A 42 10.59 -10.05 5.97
N TYR A 43 10.19 -9.04 5.18
CA TYR A 43 10.62 -8.92 3.77
C TYR A 43 11.30 -7.58 3.46
N GLY A 44 11.51 -6.74 4.48
CA GLY A 44 12.09 -5.41 4.31
C GLY A 44 11.16 -4.45 3.55
N TRP A 45 11.76 -3.47 2.88
CA TRP A 45 11.01 -2.42 2.19
C TRP A 45 10.25 -2.96 0.97
N GLN A 46 8.93 -2.89 1.03
CA GLN A 46 8.03 -3.24 -0.07
C GLN A 46 7.49 -1.96 -0.71
N CYS A 47 7.37 -1.95 -2.04
CA CYS A 47 6.94 -0.76 -2.79
C CYS A 47 5.48 -0.87 -3.23
N ILE A 48 4.82 0.29 -3.26
CA ILE A 48 3.52 0.51 -3.88
C ILE A 48 3.75 1.32 -5.15
N PHE A 49 3.27 0.78 -6.28
CA PHE A 49 3.47 1.33 -7.61
C PHE A 49 2.18 1.93 -8.18
N ILE A 50 2.31 2.95 -9.01
CA ILE A 50 1.21 3.47 -9.83
C ILE A 50 1.05 2.55 -11.03
N ARG A 51 -0.19 2.17 -11.34
CA ARG A 51 -0.50 1.51 -12.60
C ARG A 51 -0.71 2.57 -13.67
N LYS A 52 0.07 2.49 -14.75
CA LYS A 52 -0.07 3.40 -15.91
C LYS A 52 -1.44 3.26 -16.57
N ASP A 53 -1.94 2.02 -16.66
CA ASP A 53 -3.22 1.68 -17.29
C ASP A 53 -4.43 2.00 -16.39
N MET A 54 -4.21 2.09 -15.08
CA MET A 54 -5.28 2.30 -14.09
C MET A 54 -4.79 3.26 -12.98
N PRO A 55 -4.66 4.57 -13.26
CA PRO A 55 -4.03 5.53 -12.36
C PRO A 55 -4.79 5.76 -11.05
N GLU A 56 -6.06 5.35 -11.01
CA GLU A 56 -6.91 5.37 -9.81
C GLU A 56 -6.46 4.36 -8.75
N TYR A 57 -5.56 3.46 -9.12
CA TYR A 57 -5.39 2.19 -8.47
C TYR A 57 -3.91 1.82 -8.38
N PHE A 58 -3.42 1.71 -7.15
CA PHE A 58 -2.03 1.35 -6.92
C PHE A 58 -1.83 -0.16 -6.95
N SER A 59 -0.74 -0.60 -7.58
CA SER A 59 -0.26 -1.96 -7.54
C SER A 59 0.60 -2.17 -6.30
N VAL A 60 0.17 -3.10 -5.46
CA VAL A 60 0.84 -3.47 -4.20
C VAL A 60 1.63 -4.75 -4.45
N GLN A 61 2.86 -4.84 -3.95
CA GLN A 61 3.62 -6.10 -3.96
C GLN A 61 2.89 -7.18 -3.17
N GLU A 62 2.94 -8.42 -3.63
CA GLU A 62 2.27 -9.57 -2.99
C GLU A 62 2.62 -9.69 -1.50
N LYS A 63 3.89 -9.51 -1.16
CA LYS A 63 4.40 -9.55 0.22
C LYS A 63 3.86 -8.44 1.14
N LEU A 64 3.31 -7.36 0.56
CA LEU A 64 2.67 -6.26 1.28
C LEU A 64 1.14 -6.41 1.34
N MET A 65 0.56 -7.35 0.58
CA MET A 65 -0.89 -7.54 0.54
C MET A 65 -1.49 -7.80 1.92
N GLY A 66 -0.84 -8.62 2.77
CA GLY A 66 -1.37 -8.89 4.11
C GLY A 66 -1.61 -7.61 4.92
N ILE A 67 -0.67 -6.67 4.89
CA ILE A 67 -0.81 -5.36 5.58
C ILE A 67 -1.93 -4.52 4.96
N VAL A 68 -2.06 -4.53 3.64
CA VAL A 68 -3.12 -3.79 2.94
C VAL A 68 -4.49 -4.40 3.20
N GLU A 69 -4.61 -5.72 3.27
CA GLU A 69 -5.85 -6.42 3.62
C GLU A 69 -6.27 -6.13 5.05
N GLU A 70 -5.33 -6.09 6.00
CA GLU A 70 -5.59 -5.66 7.38
C GLU A 70 -6.16 -4.23 7.43
N PHE A 71 -5.53 -3.30 6.71
CA PHE A 71 -6.03 -1.92 6.60
C PHE A 71 -7.45 -1.87 6.03
N LEU A 72 -7.71 -2.58 4.92
CA LEU A 72 -9.02 -2.59 4.27
C LEU A 72 -10.10 -3.20 5.17
N LYS A 73 -9.74 -4.22 5.96
CA LYS A 73 -10.62 -4.84 6.95
C LYS A 73 -10.96 -3.87 8.08
N GLU A 74 -9.98 -3.17 8.63
CA GLU A 74 -10.21 -2.17 9.69
C GLU A 74 -11.00 -0.95 9.18
N LYS A 75 -10.80 -0.53 7.93
CA LYS A 75 -11.54 0.60 7.33
C LYS A 75 -13.02 0.29 7.12
N ARG A 76 -13.39 -0.97 6.90
CA ARG A 76 -14.78 -1.39 6.66
C ARG A 76 -15.56 -1.62 7.98
N SER A 77 -14.85 -1.63 9.10
CA SER A 77 -15.39 -2.01 10.41
C SER A 77 -15.92 -0.84 11.23
#